data_AF-A0A959BL03-F1
#
_entry.id   AF-A0A959BL03-F1
#
_cell.length_a   1.000
_cell.length_b   1.000
_cell.length_c   1.000
_cell.angle_alpha   90.00
_cell.angle_beta   90.00
_cell.angle_gamma   90.00
#
_symmetry.space_group_name_H-M   'P 1'
#
loop_
_entity.id
_entity.type
_entity.pdbx_description
1 polymer ?
#
loop_
_entity_poly.entity_id
_entity_poly.type
_entity_poly.pdbx_seq_one_letter_code
_entity_poly.pdbx_strand_id
1 'polypeptide(L)'
;MKKMLLSLALALPALLHGQSRHELKIDLYGPLFSDEAQLAYEFKPNNKWGLELGLGYDWGGFSLDTILHVPGTPYNPQYAQFGRHFFNVLLSGKSYIAPKRGADRFFIGLYWWNQWEIYRDPAYDEYQERKYGLPVEWYTFRKSSLGIQTGYKWVIMEKLIVEPVFGIDADLLSFFREEDYGIDAILLLKAGYRFPKVSKAGD
;
A
#
# COMPACT_ATOMS: atom_id res chain seq x y z
N MET A 1 -2.54 -25.64 10.36
CA MET A 1 -3.93 -25.52 9.85
C MET A 1 -5.00 -25.44 10.94
N LYS A 2 -5.11 -26.42 11.87
CA LYS A 2 -6.15 -26.38 12.94
C LYS A 2 -6.11 -25.11 13.81
N LYS A 3 -4.92 -24.63 14.19
CA LYS A 3 -4.76 -23.38 14.96
C LYS A 3 -5.23 -22.16 14.17
N MET A 4 -4.94 -22.10 12.87
CA MET A 4 -5.36 -21.02 11.97
C MET A 4 -6.88 -20.99 11.77
N LEU A 5 -7.51 -22.15 11.61
CA LEU A 5 -8.98 -22.29 11.54
C LEU A 5 -9.65 -21.88 12.86
N LEU A 6 -9.04 -22.23 13.99
CA LEU A 6 -9.52 -21.82 15.32
C LEU A 6 -9.41 -20.31 15.52
N SER A 7 -8.29 -19.69 15.10
CA SER A 7 -8.12 -18.23 15.11
C SER A 7 -9.16 -17.53 14.23
N LEU A 8 -9.41 -18.05 13.03
CA LEU A 8 -10.45 -17.54 12.14
C LEU A 8 -11.85 -17.67 12.76
N ALA A 9 -12.14 -18.82 13.38
CA ALA A 9 -13.41 -19.10 14.04
C ALA A 9 -13.62 -18.23 15.30
N LEU A 10 -12.56 -17.88 16.02
CA LEU A 10 -12.61 -16.98 17.17
C LEU A 10 -12.72 -15.50 16.75
N ALA A 11 -12.23 -15.14 15.56
CA ALA A 11 -12.42 -13.81 14.98
C ALA A 11 -13.81 -13.62 14.35
N LEU A 12 -14.48 -14.71 13.94
CA LEU A 12 -15.79 -14.69 13.28
C LEU A 12 -16.88 -13.92 14.09
N PRO A 13 -17.04 -14.11 15.40
CA PRO A 13 -18.02 -13.37 16.20
C PRO A 13 -17.80 -11.86 16.20
N ALA A 14 -16.53 -11.41 16.19
CA ALA A 14 -16.19 -9.99 16.07
C ALA A 14 -16.54 -9.44 14.67
N LEU A 15 -16.41 -10.27 13.63
CA LEU A 15 -16.86 -9.96 12.27
C LEU A 15 -18.39 -9.96 12.13
N LEU A 16 -19.13 -10.64 13.01
CA LEU A 16 -20.60 -10.75 12.95
C LEU A 16 -21.34 -9.59 13.62
N HIS A 17 -20.77 -8.96 14.67
CA HIS A 17 -21.46 -7.90 15.44
C HIS A 17 -21.14 -6.47 15.00
N GLY A 18 -20.16 -6.27 14.10
CA GLY A 18 -19.68 -4.95 13.68
C GLY A 18 -20.00 -4.53 12.24
N GLN A 19 -20.78 -5.30 11.48
CA GLN A 19 -20.63 -5.36 10.01
C GLN A 19 -20.66 -4.02 9.23
N SER A 20 -21.45 -3.01 9.60
CA SER A 20 -21.39 -1.67 8.92
C SER A 20 -20.11 -0.86 9.16
N ARG A 21 -19.23 -1.34 10.05
CA ARG A 21 -17.96 -0.73 10.44
C ARG A 21 -16.77 -1.33 9.72
N HIS A 22 -16.96 -2.43 9.00
CA HIS A 22 -15.90 -3.15 8.32
C HIS A 22 -15.99 -2.92 6.82
N GLU A 23 -14.87 -2.61 6.20
CA GLU A 23 -14.78 -2.39 4.76
C GLU A 23 -13.56 -3.13 4.22
N LEU A 24 -13.72 -3.80 3.10
CA LEU A 24 -12.64 -4.44 2.37
C LEU A 24 -12.48 -3.74 1.02
N LYS A 25 -11.27 -3.32 0.70
CA LYS A 25 -10.95 -2.49 -0.46
C LYS A 25 -9.76 -3.09 -1.19
N ILE A 26 -9.74 -2.98 -2.51
CA ILE A 26 -8.59 -3.24 -3.36
C ILE A 26 -8.12 -1.93 -3.94
N ASP A 27 -6.81 -1.75 -4.10
CA ASP A 27 -6.29 -0.68 -4.92
C ASP A 27 -6.42 -1.03 -6.41
N LEU A 28 -7.00 -0.11 -7.18
CA LEU A 28 -7.16 -0.21 -8.62
C LEU A 28 -6.06 0.55 -9.36
N TYR A 29 -5.42 1.53 -8.71
CA TYR A 29 -4.36 2.31 -9.36
C TYR A 29 -3.11 1.46 -9.58
N GLY A 30 -2.67 0.76 -8.52
CA GLY A 30 -1.46 -0.05 -8.54
C GLY A 30 -1.37 -1.04 -9.70
N PRO A 31 -2.37 -1.92 -9.92
CA PRO A 31 -2.26 -2.94 -10.95
C PRO A 31 -2.30 -2.36 -12.37
N LEU A 32 -2.85 -1.15 -12.53
CA LEU A 32 -3.00 -0.50 -13.83
C LEU A 32 -1.78 0.33 -14.23
N PHE A 33 -1.03 0.86 -13.26
CA PHE A 33 -0.01 1.88 -13.53
C PHE A 33 1.33 1.68 -12.82
N SER A 34 1.43 0.79 -11.83
CA SER A 34 2.65 0.66 -11.02
C SER A 34 3.00 -0.77 -10.62
N ASP A 35 2.45 -1.79 -11.31
CA ASP A 35 2.75 -3.21 -11.05
C ASP A 35 2.60 -3.61 -9.57
N GLU A 36 1.61 -3.04 -8.88
CA GLU A 36 1.35 -3.29 -7.47
C GLU A 36 -0.10 -3.73 -7.24
N ALA A 37 -0.33 -4.75 -6.43
CA ALA A 37 -1.67 -5.08 -5.93
C ALA A 37 -1.72 -4.85 -4.43
N GLN A 38 -2.75 -4.14 -3.96
CA GLN A 38 -2.98 -3.91 -2.54
C GLN A 38 -4.40 -4.29 -2.14
N LEU A 39 -4.51 -5.03 -1.02
CA LEU A 39 -5.77 -5.30 -0.32
C LEU A 39 -5.76 -4.53 1.00
N ALA A 40 -6.77 -3.70 1.22
CA ALA A 40 -6.93 -2.90 2.42
C ALA A 40 -8.20 -3.28 3.17
N TYR A 41 -8.07 -3.45 4.48
CA TYR A 41 -9.18 -3.64 5.38
C TYR A 41 -9.30 -2.45 6.32
N GLU A 42 -10.47 -1.84 6.37
CA GLU A 42 -10.77 -0.72 7.26
C GLU A 42 -11.80 -1.12 8.31
N PHE A 43 -11.47 -0.78 9.57
CA PHE A 43 -12.38 -0.81 10.69
C PHE A 43 -12.73 0.62 11.14
N LYS A 44 -14.02 0.91 11.28
CA LYS A 44 -14.53 2.21 11.71
C LYS A 44 -15.15 2.09 13.10
N PRO A 45 -14.44 2.45 14.18
CA PRO A 45 -15.01 2.44 15.53
C PRO A 45 -16.30 3.26 15.64
N ASN A 46 -16.39 4.35 14.86
CA ASN A 46 -17.55 5.21 14.75
C ASN A 46 -17.56 5.95 13.39
N ASN A 47 -18.51 6.84 13.19
CA ASN A 47 -18.68 7.59 11.94
C ASN A 47 -17.69 8.75 11.73
N LYS A 48 -16.73 8.94 12.63
CA LYS A 48 -15.71 10.00 12.58
C LYS A 48 -14.29 9.45 12.40
N TRP A 49 -14.05 8.18 12.72
CA TRP A 49 -12.71 7.60 12.72
C TRP A 49 -12.68 6.26 11.98
N GLY A 50 -11.57 6.00 11.28
CA GLY A 50 -11.27 4.73 10.62
C GLY A 50 -9.82 4.32 10.89
N LEU A 51 -9.59 3.01 11.01
CA LEU A 51 -8.29 2.38 11.09
C LEU A 51 -8.18 1.41 9.92
N GLU A 52 -7.14 1.53 9.11
CA GLU A 52 -6.97 0.74 7.90
C GLU A 52 -5.62 0.03 7.89
N LEU A 53 -5.66 -1.27 7.57
CA LEU A 53 -4.51 -2.12 7.32
C LEU A 53 -4.50 -2.52 5.84
N GLY A 54 -3.47 -2.12 5.11
CA GLY A 54 -3.17 -2.53 3.74
C GLY A 54 -2.06 -3.56 3.70
N LEU A 55 -2.25 -4.61 2.92
CA LEU A 55 -1.21 -5.57 2.54
C LEU A 55 -1.05 -5.48 1.02
N GLY A 56 0.18 -5.30 0.55
CA GLY A 56 0.47 -5.14 -0.86
C GLY A 56 1.61 -6.03 -1.35
N TYR A 57 1.63 -6.23 -2.66
CA TYR A 57 2.67 -6.95 -3.37
C TYR A 57 2.99 -6.18 -4.65
N ASP A 58 4.24 -5.79 -4.81
CA ASP A 58 4.80 -5.09 -5.96
C ASP A 58 5.66 -6.07 -6.76
N TRP A 59 5.43 -6.17 -8.07
CA TRP A 59 6.15 -7.04 -9.00
C TRP A 59 6.84 -6.27 -10.13
N GLY A 60 7.12 -4.99 -9.92
CA GLY A 60 7.74 -4.13 -10.91
C GLY A 60 9.14 -4.58 -11.37
N GLY A 61 9.51 -4.11 -12.55
CA GLY A 61 10.88 -4.16 -13.05
C GLY A 61 11.64 -2.88 -12.75
N PHE A 62 12.97 -2.95 -12.69
CA PHE A 62 13.80 -1.76 -12.65
C PHE A 62 14.91 -1.84 -13.71
N SER A 63 15.31 -0.67 -14.21
CA SER A 63 16.38 -0.51 -15.19
C SER A 63 17.58 0.15 -14.54
N LEU A 64 18.78 -0.25 -14.95
CA LEU A 64 20.05 0.33 -14.52
C LEU A 64 20.41 1.65 -15.23
N ASP A 65 19.52 2.19 -16.08
CA ASP A 65 19.75 3.40 -16.86
C ASP A 65 19.78 4.71 -16.04
N THR A 66 19.39 4.68 -14.75
CA THR A 66 19.25 5.91 -13.96
C THR A 66 20.56 6.48 -13.39
N ILE A 67 21.72 5.83 -13.55
CA ILE A 67 22.94 6.28 -12.85
C ILE A 67 23.93 7.08 -13.72
N LEU A 68 24.09 6.87 -15.03
CA LEU A 68 25.09 7.62 -15.82
C LEU A 68 24.72 7.73 -17.31
N HIS A 69 23.90 8.72 -17.68
CA HIS A 69 23.93 9.21 -19.06
C HIS A 69 25.16 10.11 -19.21
N VAL A 70 26.25 9.57 -19.78
CA VAL A 70 27.42 10.37 -20.16
C VAL A 70 27.06 11.12 -21.44
N PRO A 71 27.03 12.46 -21.45
CA PRO A 71 26.72 13.22 -22.66
C PRO A 71 27.70 12.84 -23.78
N GLY A 72 27.17 12.36 -24.92
CA GLY A 72 27.96 12.02 -26.11
C GLY A 72 28.15 10.53 -26.40
N THR A 73 27.65 9.61 -25.56
CA THR A 73 27.60 8.17 -25.89
C THR A 73 26.25 7.80 -26.51
N PRO A 74 26.22 6.97 -27.59
CA PRO A 74 24.96 6.52 -28.18
C PRO A 74 24.15 5.70 -27.17
N TYR A 75 22.87 6.05 -27.03
CA TYR A 75 21.89 5.31 -26.23
C TYR A 75 21.85 3.84 -26.68
N ASN A 76 22.26 2.91 -25.80
CA ASN A 76 22.23 1.48 -26.09
C ASN A 76 21.03 0.85 -25.36
N PRO A 77 19.93 0.52 -26.07
CA PRO A 77 18.68 0.04 -25.47
C PRO A 77 18.75 -1.38 -24.89
N GLN A 78 19.92 -2.01 -24.80
CA GLN A 78 20.10 -3.28 -24.07
C GLN A 78 20.11 -3.07 -22.54
N TYR A 79 19.20 -2.24 -22.03
CA TYR A 79 18.94 -2.14 -20.61
C TYR A 79 18.34 -3.45 -20.15
N ALA A 80 19.14 -4.22 -19.43
CA ALA A 80 18.64 -5.37 -18.71
C ALA A 80 17.59 -4.84 -17.72
N GLN A 81 16.32 -5.15 -18.00
CA GLN A 81 15.25 -4.99 -17.03
C GLN A 81 15.37 -6.15 -16.05
N PHE A 82 15.51 -5.82 -14.78
CA PHE A 82 15.60 -6.82 -13.72
C PHE A 82 14.31 -6.83 -12.93
N GLY A 83 13.81 -8.03 -12.62
CA GLY A 83 12.66 -8.18 -11.74
C GLY A 83 13.03 -7.87 -10.29
N ARG A 84 12.16 -7.16 -9.58
CA ARG A 84 12.31 -6.93 -8.14
C ARG A 84 10.94 -6.90 -7.50
N HIS A 85 10.71 -7.73 -6.49
CA HIS A 85 9.41 -7.82 -5.84
C HIS A 85 9.48 -7.37 -4.40
N PHE A 86 8.40 -6.72 -3.97
CA PHE A 86 8.27 -6.24 -2.61
C PHE A 86 6.96 -6.69 -1.97
N PHE A 87 7.04 -6.92 -0.67
CA PHE A 87 5.88 -7.01 0.19
C PHE A 87 5.68 -5.69 0.93
N ASN A 88 4.45 -5.19 0.93
CA ASN A 88 4.11 -3.88 1.46
C ASN A 88 3.12 -4.03 2.63
N VAL A 89 3.31 -3.26 3.70
CA VAL A 89 2.33 -3.10 4.78
C VAL A 89 2.05 -1.63 5.00
N LEU A 90 0.78 -1.25 4.93
CA LEU A 90 0.28 0.09 5.21
C LEU A 90 -0.61 0.05 6.44
N LEU A 91 -0.36 0.90 7.41
CA LEU A 91 -1.26 1.15 8.54
C LEU A 91 -1.69 2.60 8.49
N SER A 92 -2.98 2.89 8.59
CA SER A 92 -3.44 4.27 8.61
C SER A 92 -4.61 4.55 9.55
N GLY A 93 -4.59 5.74 10.13
CA GLY A 93 -5.67 6.30 10.94
C GLY A 93 -6.31 7.47 10.22
N LYS A 94 -7.62 7.43 10.01
CA LYS A 94 -8.40 8.41 9.25
C LYS A 94 -9.41 9.12 10.13
N SER A 95 -9.51 10.43 9.97
CA SER A 95 -10.54 11.30 10.54
C SER A 95 -11.47 11.77 9.43
N TYR A 96 -12.78 11.59 9.63
CA TYR A 96 -13.82 11.90 8.65
C TYR A 96 -14.56 13.20 9.00
N ILE A 97 -14.53 14.17 8.09
CA ILE A 97 -14.98 15.54 8.38
C ILE A 97 -16.40 15.81 7.81
N ALA A 98 -16.59 15.78 6.49
CA ALA A 98 -17.86 16.09 5.81
C ALA A 98 -17.84 15.59 4.34
N PRO A 99 -18.98 15.43 3.63
CA PRO A 99 -20.37 15.68 4.04
C PRO A 99 -21.26 14.41 4.12
N LYS A 100 -22.11 14.33 5.16
CA LYS A 100 -22.96 13.16 5.50
C LYS A 100 -24.26 13.00 4.68
N ARG A 101 -24.22 12.97 3.34
CA ARG A 101 -25.30 12.34 2.54
C ARG A 101 -24.79 11.00 2.02
N GLY A 102 -25.59 9.95 2.10
CA GLY A 102 -25.22 8.63 1.56
C GLY A 102 -24.02 7.92 2.24
N ALA A 103 -23.50 8.45 3.34
CA ALA A 103 -22.25 8.04 4.00
C ALA A 103 -20.94 8.45 3.28
N ASP A 104 -21.01 9.30 2.27
CA ASP A 104 -19.86 9.89 1.58
C ASP A 104 -19.08 10.82 2.51
N ARG A 105 -17.73 10.84 2.46
CA ARG A 105 -16.92 11.70 3.35
C ARG A 105 -15.53 12.03 2.81
N PHE A 106 -15.13 13.29 2.95
CA PHE A 106 -13.72 13.68 3.02
C PHE A 106 -13.07 13.11 4.28
N PHE A 107 -11.82 12.71 4.15
CA PHE A 107 -10.98 12.34 5.27
C PHE A 107 -9.59 12.97 5.19
N ILE A 108 -8.98 13.12 6.35
CA ILE A 108 -7.56 13.36 6.54
C ILE A 108 -7.02 12.30 7.49
N GLY A 109 -5.79 11.85 7.30
CA GLY A 109 -5.23 10.79 8.12
C GLY A 109 -3.71 10.81 8.17
N LEU A 110 -3.20 10.02 9.10
CA LEU A 110 -1.79 9.65 9.17
C LEU A 110 -1.64 8.21 8.70
N TYR A 111 -0.52 7.91 8.06
CA TYR A 111 -0.20 6.55 7.67
C TYR A 111 1.27 6.23 7.87
N TRP A 112 1.52 4.95 8.08
CA TRP A 112 2.83 4.35 8.16
C TRP A 112 2.90 3.25 7.10
N TRP A 113 3.92 3.30 6.24
CA TRP A 113 4.08 2.39 5.10
C TRP A 113 5.46 1.75 5.12
N ASN A 114 5.50 0.43 5.06
CA ASN A 114 6.74 -0.34 5.05
C ASN A 114 6.83 -1.20 3.80
N GLN A 115 8.06 -1.34 3.31
CA GLN A 115 8.39 -2.15 2.14
C GLN A 115 9.55 -3.10 2.45
N TRP A 116 9.33 -4.40 2.23
CA TRP A 116 10.35 -5.44 2.31
C TRP A 116 10.62 -6.01 0.93
N GLU A 117 11.88 -6.10 0.57
CA GLU A 117 12.30 -6.80 -0.62
C GLU A 117 12.30 -8.30 -0.38
N ILE A 118 11.57 -9.02 -1.21
CA ILE A 118 11.39 -10.47 -1.09
C ILE A 118 11.93 -11.22 -2.30
N TYR A 119 12.18 -10.52 -3.41
CA TYR A 119 12.79 -11.08 -4.60
C TYR A 119 13.60 -10.02 -5.34
N ARG A 120 14.74 -10.44 -5.88
CA ARG A 120 15.59 -9.69 -6.79
C ARG A 120 16.14 -10.67 -7.80
N ASP A 121 16.14 -10.27 -9.07
CA ASP A 121 16.74 -11.06 -10.14
C ASP A 121 18.26 -11.25 -9.89
N PRO A 122 18.76 -12.49 -9.77
CA PRO A 122 20.19 -12.74 -9.59
C PRO A 122 21.07 -12.17 -10.71
N ALA A 123 20.52 -12.04 -11.93
CA ALA A 123 21.25 -11.44 -13.05
C ALA A 123 21.63 -9.97 -12.77
N TYR A 124 20.90 -9.29 -11.89
CA TYR A 124 21.24 -7.95 -11.44
C TYR A 124 22.51 -7.95 -10.58
N ASP A 125 22.59 -8.87 -9.62
CA ASP A 125 23.73 -8.96 -8.72
C ASP A 125 25.00 -9.33 -9.52
N GLU A 126 24.89 -10.29 -10.44
CA GLU A 126 25.97 -10.65 -11.37
C GLU A 126 26.44 -9.46 -12.23
N TYR A 127 25.50 -8.64 -12.72
CA TYR A 127 25.83 -7.46 -13.52
C TYR A 127 26.51 -6.37 -12.67
N GLN A 128 25.99 -6.09 -11.48
CA GLN A 128 26.56 -5.11 -10.55
C GLN A 128 28.00 -5.47 -10.17
N GLU A 129 28.24 -6.73 -9.78
CA GLU A 129 29.57 -7.23 -9.45
C GLU A 129 30.51 -7.13 -10.64
N ARG A 130 30.06 -7.54 -11.84
CA ARG A 130 30.89 -7.46 -13.06
C ARG A 130 31.24 -6.01 -13.44
N LYS A 131 30.29 -5.09 -13.32
CA LYS A 131 30.44 -3.71 -13.80
C LYS A 131 31.16 -2.80 -12.81
N TYR A 132 30.86 -2.93 -11.52
CA TYR A 132 31.34 -2.03 -10.48
C TYR A 132 32.35 -2.70 -9.54
N GLY A 133 32.51 -4.03 -9.58
CA GLY A 133 33.46 -4.76 -8.74
C GLY A 133 33.09 -4.76 -7.26
N LEU A 134 31.84 -4.40 -6.93
CA LEU A 134 31.32 -4.31 -5.57
C LEU A 134 30.28 -5.41 -5.34
N PRO A 135 30.34 -6.14 -4.22
CA PRO A 135 29.27 -7.05 -3.83
C PRO A 135 28.00 -6.24 -3.59
N VAL A 136 26.86 -6.74 -4.09
CA VAL A 136 25.58 -6.07 -3.88
C VAL A 136 25.08 -6.36 -2.48
N GLU A 137 24.91 -5.32 -1.68
CA GLU A 137 24.26 -5.46 -0.37
C GLU A 137 22.76 -5.69 -0.54
N TRP A 138 22.28 -6.79 0.01
CA TRP A 138 20.87 -7.14 -0.01
C TRP A 138 20.15 -6.58 1.21
N TYR A 139 19.52 -5.42 1.05
CA TYR A 139 18.65 -4.85 2.06
C TYR A 139 17.25 -5.43 1.96
N THR A 140 16.94 -6.43 2.79
CA THR A 140 15.59 -7.00 2.90
C THR A 140 14.54 -5.97 3.34
N PHE A 141 14.95 -4.93 4.07
CA PHE A 141 14.07 -3.82 4.47
C PHE A 141 14.47 -2.55 3.72
N ARG A 142 13.58 -2.10 2.83
CA ARG A 142 13.88 -1.02 1.88
C ARG A 142 13.39 0.34 2.36
N LYS A 143 12.15 0.43 2.82
CA LYS A 143 11.49 1.72 3.10
C LYS A 143 10.63 1.60 4.36
N SER A 144 10.67 2.64 5.21
CA SER A 144 9.76 2.81 6.34
C SER A 144 9.33 4.26 6.40
N SER A 145 8.11 4.53 5.97
CA SER A 145 7.63 5.88 5.73
C SER A 145 6.52 6.27 6.66
N LEU A 146 6.56 7.50 7.15
CA LEU A 146 5.46 8.11 7.88
C LEU A 146 4.95 9.31 7.10
N GLY A 147 3.62 9.40 6.95
CA GLY A 147 3.02 10.40 6.09
C GLY A 147 1.64 10.85 6.52
N ILE A 148 1.17 11.88 5.81
CA ILE A 148 -0.20 12.39 5.90
C ILE A 148 -0.93 12.04 4.59
N GLN A 149 -2.20 11.69 4.70
CA GLN A 149 -3.04 11.39 3.55
C GLN A 149 -4.37 12.12 3.65
N THR A 150 -4.96 12.39 2.50
CA THR A 150 -6.30 12.96 2.34
C THR A 150 -7.01 12.24 1.21
N GLY A 151 -8.32 12.29 1.22
CA GLY A 151 -9.12 11.69 0.15
C GLY A 151 -10.59 11.89 0.35
N TYR A 152 -11.35 11.28 -0.55
CA TYR A 152 -12.80 11.28 -0.50
C TYR A 152 -13.32 9.85 -0.63
N LYS A 153 -14.24 9.47 0.24
CA LYS A 153 -14.92 8.19 0.19
C LYS A 153 -16.32 8.40 -0.38
N TRP A 154 -16.59 7.80 -1.53
CA TRP A 154 -17.93 7.62 -2.07
C TRP A 154 -18.50 6.26 -1.66
N VAL A 155 -19.76 6.23 -1.24
CA VAL A 155 -20.47 5.03 -0.82
C VAL A 155 -21.75 4.89 -1.66
N ILE A 156 -21.73 3.95 -2.59
CA ILE A 156 -22.84 3.68 -3.50
C ILE A 156 -23.70 2.55 -2.92
N MET A 157 -25.01 2.78 -2.83
CA MET A 157 -25.99 1.83 -2.29
C MET A 157 -25.62 1.32 -0.88
N GLU A 158 -25.01 2.18 -0.06
CA GLU A 158 -24.53 1.88 1.30
C GLU A 158 -23.48 0.74 1.41
N LYS A 159 -23.03 0.19 0.28
CA LYS A 159 -22.21 -1.02 0.21
C LYS A 159 -20.94 -0.83 -0.59
N LEU A 160 -21.04 -0.34 -1.82
CA LEU A 160 -19.89 -0.21 -2.69
C LEU A 160 -19.12 1.05 -2.33
N ILE A 161 -17.79 0.97 -2.31
CA ILE A 161 -16.91 2.07 -1.94
C ILE A 161 -16.01 2.39 -3.12
N VAL A 162 -15.84 3.68 -3.39
CA VAL A 162 -14.78 4.20 -4.25
C VAL A 162 -14.07 5.32 -3.47
N GLU A 163 -12.76 5.25 -3.37
CA GLU A 163 -11.97 6.10 -2.50
C GLU A 163 -10.62 6.47 -3.16
N PRO A 164 -10.56 7.58 -3.92
CA PRO A 164 -9.28 8.18 -4.29
C PRO A 164 -8.58 8.73 -3.04
N VAL A 165 -7.28 8.48 -2.97
CA VAL A 165 -6.40 8.91 -1.88
C VAL A 165 -5.17 9.55 -2.47
N PHE A 166 -4.79 10.68 -1.89
CA PHE A 166 -3.50 11.31 -2.09
C PHE A 166 -2.77 11.40 -0.75
N GLY A 167 -1.49 11.08 -0.74
CA GLY A 167 -0.66 11.21 0.45
C GLY A 167 0.74 11.67 0.11
N ILE A 168 1.41 12.19 1.12
CA ILE A 168 2.84 12.51 1.09
C ILE A 168 3.50 11.88 2.30
N ASP A 169 4.69 11.32 2.13
CA ASP A 169 5.46 10.67 3.19
C ASP A 169 6.93 11.02 3.14
N ALA A 170 7.57 10.80 4.29
CA ALA A 170 9.01 10.88 4.45
C ALA A 170 9.57 9.51 4.79
N ASP A 171 10.65 9.11 4.12
CA ASP A 171 11.35 7.86 4.44
C ASP A 171 12.20 8.03 5.71
N LEU A 172 11.76 7.36 6.77
CA LEU A 172 12.45 7.36 8.06
C LEU A 172 13.77 6.58 7.96
N LEU A 173 13.88 5.55 7.11
CA LEU A 173 15.12 4.77 6.99
C LEU A 173 16.24 5.61 6.39
N SER A 174 15.98 6.33 5.30
CA SER A 174 16.98 7.21 4.69
C SER A 174 17.45 8.28 5.69
N PHE A 175 16.52 8.81 6.50
CA PHE A 175 16.87 9.73 7.59
C PHE A 175 17.83 9.11 8.61
N PHE A 176 17.61 7.86 9.04
CA PHE A 176 18.49 7.17 10.00
C PHE A 176 19.80 6.66 9.40
N ARG A 177 19.85 6.46 8.08
CA ARG A 177 21.05 5.99 7.35
C ARG A 177 21.94 7.13 6.84
N GLU A 178 21.56 8.38 7.10
CA GLU A 178 22.23 9.56 6.54
C GLU A 178 22.29 9.53 5.00
N GLU A 179 21.31 8.89 4.38
CA GLU A 179 21.11 8.88 2.93
C GLU A 179 20.29 10.11 2.50
N ASP A 180 20.26 10.40 1.20
CA ASP A 180 19.46 11.50 0.67
C ASP A 180 17.99 11.36 1.09
N TYR A 181 17.50 12.36 1.82
CA TYR A 181 16.15 12.38 2.35
C TYR A 181 15.12 12.54 1.23
N GLY A 182 14.30 11.50 1.02
CA GLY A 182 13.22 11.48 0.06
C GLY A 182 11.88 11.90 0.67
N ILE A 183 11.19 12.84 0.01
CA ILE A 183 9.75 13.06 0.18
C ILE A 183 9.06 12.40 -1.00
N ASP A 184 8.20 11.43 -0.71
CA ASP A 184 7.43 10.72 -1.73
C ASP A 184 5.96 11.13 -1.69
N ALA A 185 5.28 10.93 -2.82
CA ALA A 185 3.84 11.09 -2.94
C ALA A 185 3.20 9.77 -3.31
N ILE A 186 2.04 9.48 -2.71
CA ILE A 186 1.23 8.31 -3.00
C ILE A 186 -0.09 8.73 -3.64
N LEU A 187 -0.49 7.97 -4.66
CA LEU A 187 -1.79 8.05 -5.30
C LEU A 187 -2.40 6.65 -5.27
N LEU A 188 -3.58 6.52 -4.66
CA LEU A 188 -4.31 5.26 -4.60
C LEU A 188 -5.73 5.49 -5.09
N LEU A 189 -6.29 4.52 -5.79
CA LEU A 189 -7.70 4.51 -6.16
C LEU A 189 -8.33 3.24 -5.63
N LYS A 190 -8.91 3.32 -4.44
CA LYS A 190 -9.46 2.15 -3.77
C LYS A 190 -10.90 1.90 -4.18
N ALA A 191 -11.24 0.66 -4.49
CA ALA A 191 -12.63 0.21 -4.66
C ALA A 191 -12.92 -0.94 -3.70
N GLY A 192 -14.12 -1.00 -3.14
CA GLY A 192 -14.40 -2.00 -2.12
C GLY A 192 -15.85 -2.20 -1.75
N TYR A 193 -16.04 -2.96 -0.68
CA TYR A 193 -17.33 -3.38 -0.16
C TYR A 193 -17.39 -3.16 1.35
N ARG A 194 -18.48 -2.54 1.81
CA ARG A 194 -18.88 -2.40 3.20
C ARG A 194 -19.80 -3.56 3.56
N PHE A 195 -19.47 -4.27 4.64
CA PHE A 195 -20.33 -5.35 5.10
C PHE A 195 -21.65 -4.78 5.64
N PRO A 196 -22.82 -5.33 5.25
CA PRO A 196 -24.11 -4.83 5.71
C PRO A 196 -24.31 -5.19 7.18
N LYS A 197 -25.02 -4.36 7.95
CA LYS A 197 -25.43 -4.77 9.31
C LYS A 197 -26.35 -5.99 9.19
N VAL A 198 -26.06 -7.10 9.86
CA VAL A 198 -27.04 -8.18 10.00
C VAL A 198 -28.24 -7.62 10.76
N SER A 199 -29.36 -7.39 10.08
CA SER A 199 -30.63 -7.20 10.77
C SER A 199 -30.92 -8.51 11.50
N LYS A 200 -31.15 -8.46 12.81
CA LYS A 200 -31.73 -9.62 13.48
C LYS A 200 -33.06 -9.89 12.77
N ALA A 201 -33.26 -11.12 12.32
CA ALA A 201 -34.56 -11.53 11.82
C ALA A 201 -35.55 -11.41 12.98
N GLY A 202 -36.37 -10.36 13.00
CA GLY A 202 -37.40 -10.18 14.03
C GLY A 202 -37.68 -8.75 14.55
N ASP A 203 -37.20 -7.68 13.89
CA ASP A 203 -37.68 -6.31 14.17
C ASP A 203 -38.72 -5.87 13.13
#